data_AF-A0A9E6TPY3-F1
#
_entry.id   AF-A0A9E6TPY3-F1
#
_cell.length_a   1.000
_cell.length_b   1.000
_cell.length_c   1.000
_cell.angle_alpha   90.00
_cell.angle_beta   90.00
_cell.angle_gamma   90.00
#
_symmetry.space_group_name_H-M   'P 1'
#
loop_
_entity.id
_entity.type
_entity.pdbx_description
1 polymer ?
#
loop_
_entity_poly.entity_id
_entity_poly.type
_entity_poly.pdbx_seq_one_letter_code
_entity_poly.pdbx_strand_id
1 'polypeptide(L)'
;MTKKLTPDPPSHHAAYSFEPLTTTRAKPVAPESCGQPSLFAIQPGVNAYDALTQVSRLLEAAQLNGDELSLHTDPFERSLFWSLLHSLEMARAVVDSLLEGALVPGQRSPVA
;
A
#
# COMPACT_ATOMS: atom_id res chain seq x y z
N MET A 1 -42.70 12.47 40.53
CA MET A 1 -42.54 12.46 39.05
C MET A 1 -41.05 12.57 38.73
N THR A 2 -40.36 11.44 38.62
CA THR A 2 -38.91 11.39 38.36
C THR A 2 -38.67 11.17 36.86
N LYS A 3 -38.26 12.22 36.16
CA LYS A 3 -37.85 12.12 34.75
C LYS A 3 -36.50 11.40 34.70
N LYS A 4 -36.53 10.14 34.27
CA LYS A 4 -35.34 9.34 33.94
C LYS A 4 -34.62 10.03 32.78
N LEU A 5 -33.52 10.71 33.09
CA LEU A 5 -32.61 11.30 32.11
C LEU A 5 -31.91 10.12 31.42
N THR A 6 -32.34 9.78 30.21
CA THR A 6 -31.60 8.81 29.39
C THR A 6 -30.35 9.51 28.88
N PRO A 7 -29.13 9.01 29.16
CA PRO A 7 -27.94 9.59 28.57
C PRO A 7 -27.92 9.24 27.08
N ASP A 8 -27.75 10.25 26.23
CA ASP A 8 -27.51 10.05 24.80
C ASP A 8 -26.25 9.17 24.59
N PRO A 9 -26.28 8.20 23.68
CA PRO A 9 -25.11 7.39 23.39
C PRO A 9 -24.01 8.28 22.79
N PRO A 10 -22.75 8.12 23.21
CA PRO A 10 -21.64 8.87 22.63
C PRO A 10 -21.54 8.54 21.14
N SER A 11 -21.75 9.56 20.30
CA SER A 11 -21.46 9.51 18.86
C SER A 11 -19.94 9.50 18.65
N HIS A 12 -19.27 8.43 19.07
CA HIS A 12 -17.84 8.20 18.87
C HIS A 12 -17.63 7.33 17.62
N HIS A 13 -18.23 7.74 16.52
CA HIS A 13 -17.67 7.46 15.20
C HIS A 13 -17.49 8.81 14.51
N ALA A 14 -16.66 9.68 15.11
CA ALA A 14 -15.85 10.56 14.32
C ALA A 14 -14.97 9.65 13.46
N ALA A 15 -15.54 9.19 12.35
CA ALA A 15 -14.83 8.46 11.33
C ALA A 15 -13.62 9.34 11.00
N TYR A 16 -12.43 8.88 11.38
CA TYR A 16 -11.20 9.44 10.86
C TYR A 16 -11.35 9.38 9.34
N SER A 17 -11.75 10.51 8.77
CA SER A 17 -11.89 10.66 7.33
C SER A 17 -10.47 10.71 6.84
N PHE A 18 -9.88 9.54 6.65
CA PHE A 18 -8.60 9.43 5.98
C PHE A 18 -8.79 10.04 4.61
N GLU A 19 -7.97 11.04 4.31
CA GLU A 19 -7.96 11.61 2.97
C GLU A 19 -7.56 10.49 1.99
N PRO A 20 -8.37 10.23 0.96
CA PRO A 20 -8.08 9.17 0.01
C PRO A 20 -6.78 9.48 -0.74
N LEU A 21 -5.94 8.47 -0.94
CA LEU A 21 -4.81 8.55 -1.87
C LEU A 21 -5.39 8.66 -3.28
N THR A 22 -5.33 9.86 -3.86
CA THR A 22 -5.94 10.14 -5.18
C THR A 22 -4.92 10.06 -6.29
N THR A 23 -3.83 10.82 -6.17
CA THR A 23 -2.80 10.95 -7.20
C THR A 23 -1.42 11.02 -6.59
N THR A 24 -0.45 10.59 -7.39
CA THR A 24 0.97 10.71 -7.06
C THR A 24 1.41 12.17 -7.04
N ARG A 25 2.40 12.46 -6.20
CA ARG A 25 3.14 13.72 -6.19
C ARG A 25 4.52 13.49 -6.78
N ALA A 26 5.08 14.53 -7.41
CA ALA A 26 6.46 14.51 -7.89
C ALA A 26 7.42 14.12 -6.76
N LYS A 27 8.24 13.10 -6.99
CA LYS A 27 9.22 12.61 -6.00
C LYS A 27 10.44 11.98 -6.68
N PRO A 28 11.69 12.37 -6.33
CA PRO A 28 12.88 11.68 -6.81
C PRO A 28 12.97 10.27 -6.21
N VAL A 29 13.41 9.29 -7.01
CA VAL A 29 13.51 7.87 -6.59
C VAL A 29 14.74 7.60 -5.73
N ALA A 30 15.87 8.28 -6.02
CA ALA A 30 17.07 8.21 -5.18
C ALA A 30 17.12 9.39 -4.20
N PRO A 31 17.68 9.20 -2.98
CA PRO A 31 18.05 10.32 -2.14
C PRO A 31 19.04 11.20 -2.90
N GLU A 32 18.92 12.52 -2.77
CA GLU A 32 19.81 13.47 -3.43
C GLU A 32 21.25 13.25 -2.92
N SER A 33 22.03 12.46 -3.65
CA SER A 33 23.47 12.42 -3.49
C SER A 33 24.02 13.76 -3.94
N CYS A 34 24.91 14.36 -3.14
CA CYS A 34 25.43 15.72 -3.30
C CYS A 34 25.59 16.13 -4.78
N GLY A 35 24.62 16.92 -5.28
CA GLY A 35 24.74 17.66 -6.54
C GLY A 35 24.34 16.95 -7.83
N GLN A 36 23.79 15.73 -7.80
CA GLN A 36 23.32 15.05 -9.03
C GLN A 36 21.79 14.93 -9.05
N PRO A 37 21.11 15.33 -10.14
CA PRO A 37 19.67 15.11 -10.27
C PRO A 37 19.36 13.61 -10.34
N SER A 38 18.28 13.18 -9.69
CA SER A 38 17.83 11.78 -9.74
C SER A 38 17.49 11.38 -11.18
N LEU A 39 18.05 10.26 -11.64
CA LEU A 39 17.77 9.72 -12.99
C LEU A 39 16.30 9.31 -13.15
N PHE A 40 15.65 8.91 -12.05
CA PHE A 40 14.25 8.51 -12.04
C PHE A 40 13.45 9.38 -11.07
N ALA A 41 12.24 9.77 -11.47
CA ALA A 41 11.30 10.50 -10.65
C ALA A 41 9.89 9.99 -10.87
N ILE A 42 9.11 9.93 -9.78
CA ILE A 42 7.67 9.71 -9.83
C ILE A 42 7.05 10.96 -10.44
N GLN A 43 6.27 10.79 -11.51
CA GLN A 43 5.53 11.88 -12.14
C GLN A 43 4.31 12.24 -11.29
N PRO A 44 3.97 13.54 -11.13
CA PRO A 44 2.75 13.94 -10.44
C PRO A 44 1.51 13.60 -11.27
N GLY A 45 0.37 13.42 -10.60
CA GLY A 45 -0.93 13.30 -11.25
C GLY A 45 -1.27 11.91 -11.79
N VAL A 46 -0.38 10.92 -11.67
CA VAL A 46 -0.75 9.51 -11.92
C VAL A 46 -1.75 9.07 -10.86
N ASN A 47 -2.88 8.51 -11.29
CA ASN A 47 -3.92 7.97 -10.40
C ASN A 47 -3.32 6.91 -9.45
N ALA A 48 -3.75 6.93 -8.19
CA ALA A 48 -3.37 5.95 -7.19
C ALA A 48 -3.62 4.51 -7.64
N TYR A 49 -4.71 4.21 -8.36
CA TYR A 49 -4.97 2.87 -8.88
C TYR A 49 -3.89 2.41 -9.87
N ASP A 50 -3.54 3.25 -10.84
CA ASP A 50 -2.51 2.94 -11.84
C ASP A 50 -1.12 2.85 -11.19
N ALA A 51 -0.84 3.74 -10.25
CA ALA A 51 0.41 3.75 -9.49
C ALA A 51 0.56 2.47 -8.66
N LEU A 52 -0.48 2.06 -7.92
CA LEU A 52 -0.49 0.84 -7.12
C LEU A 52 -0.42 -0.41 -8.00
N THR A 53 -1.08 -0.42 -9.16
CA THR A 53 -0.95 -1.49 -10.16
C THR A 53 0.50 -1.65 -10.60
N GLN A 54 1.19 -0.54 -10.86
CA GLN A 54 2.61 -0.57 -11.21
C GLN A 54 3.49 -1.04 -10.04
N VAL A 55 3.17 -0.66 -8.80
CA VAL A 55 3.87 -1.16 -7.61
C VAL A 55 3.70 -2.68 -7.46
N SER A 56 2.50 -3.22 -7.65
CA SER A 56 2.25 -4.67 -7.62
C SER A 56 3.14 -5.41 -8.64
N ARG A 57 3.22 -4.91 -9.88
CA ARG A 57 4.11 -5.47 -10.91
C ARG A 57 5.59 -5.39 -10.57
N LEU A 58 6.03 -4.30 -9.93
CA LEU A 58 7.43 -4.16 -9.49
C LEU A 58 7.76 -5.15 -8.36
N LEU A 59 6.82 -5.37 -7.44
CA LEU A 59 6.96 -6.35 -6.36
C LEU A 59 6.98 -7.78 -6.91
N GLU A 60 6.13 -8.09 -7.89
CA GLU A 60 6.14 -9.38 -8.60
C GLU A 60 7.48 -9.61 -9.32
N ALA A 61 7.99 -8.62 -10.05
CA ALA A 61 9.29 -8.72 -10.71
C ALA A 61 10.42 -8.93 -9.69
N ALA A 62 10.37 -8.26 -8.54
CA ALA A 62 11.34 -8.46 -7.46
C ALA A 62 11.26 -9.87 -6.86
N GLN A 63 10.06 -10.43 -6.73
CA GLN A 63 9.86 -11.81 -6.26
C GLN A 63 10.47 -12.82 -7.23
N LEU A 64 10.14 -12.71 -8.52
CA LEU A 64 10.65 -13.62 -9.56
C LEU A 64 12.18 -13.55 -9.67
N ASN A 65 12.75 -12.34 -9.66
CA ASN A 65 14.21 -12.17 -9.65
C ASN A 65 14.83 -12.73 -8.37
N GLY A 66 14.10 -12.68 -7.26
CA GLY A 66 14.58 -13.15 -5.99
C GLY A 66 14.59 -14.67 -5.88
N ASP A 67 13.55 -15.34 -6.36
CA ASP A 67 13.48 -16.80 -6.42
C ASP A 67 14.69 -17.39 -7.15
N GLU A 68 15.04 -16.82 -8.31
CA GLU A 68 16.23 -17.20 -9.07
C GLU A 68 17.53 -16.99 -8.29
N LEU A 69 17.65 -15.85 -7.58
CA LEU A 69 18.85 -15.55 -6.79
C LEU A 69 19.01 -16.50 -5.59
N SER A 70 17.91 -16.91 -4.96
CA SER A 70 17.90 -17.79 -3.78
C SER A 70 18.57 -19.16 -4.01
N LEU A 71 18.59 -19.60 -5.27
CA LEU A 71 19.21 -20.86 -5.70
C LEU A 71 20.74 -20.82 -5.60
N HIS A 72 21.33 -19.64 -5.61
CA HIS A 72 22.78 -19.42 -5.66
C HIS A 72 23.38 -18.91 -4.34
N THR A 73 22.54 -18.55 -3.37
CA THR A 73 22.95 -18.02 -2.06
C THR A 73 23.41 -19.14 -1.12
N ASP A 74 24.37 -18.90 -0.22
CA ASP A 74 24.75 -19.87 0.81
C ASP A 74 23.61 -20.09 1.84
N PRO A 75 23.62 -21.19 2.63
CA PRO A 75 22.51 -21.52 3.52
C PRO A 75 22.13 -20.44 4.55
N PHE A 76 23.09 -19.68 5.09
CA PHE A 76 22.80 -18.64 6.09
C PHE A 76 22.16 -17.42 5.42
N GLU A 77 22.80 -16.90 4.38
CA GLU A 77 22.27 -15.78 3.60
C GLU A 77 20.91 -16.11 2.96
N ARG A 78 20.69 -17.39 2.61
CA ARG A 78 19.41 -17.86 2.06
C ARG A 78 18.25 -17.67 3.04
N SER A 79 18.47 -17.85 4.34
CA SER A 79 17.41 -17.62 5.35
C SER A 79 17.01 -16.14 5.45
N LEU A 80 17.99 -15.23 5.40
CA LEU A 80 17.75 -13.79 5.36
C LEU A 80 17.06 -13.40 4.05
N PHE A 81 17.48 -14.01 2.95
CA PHE A 81 16.92 -13.81 1.62
C PHE A 81 15.44 -14.21 1.56
N TRP A 82 15.09 -15.40 2.06
CA TRP A 82 13.69 -15.81 2.15
C TRP A 82 12.88 -14.87 3.03
N SER A 83 13.40 -14.40 4.17
CA SER A 83 12.69 -13.42 5.00
C SER A 83 12.36 -12.12 4.26
N LEU A 84 13.29 -11.67 3.41
CA LEU A 84 13.05 -10.52 2.53
C LEU A 84 11.96 -10.83 1.51
N LEU A 85 12.04 -12.00 0.85
CA LEU A 85 11.07 -12.39 -0.18
C LEU A 85 9.63 -12.45 0.37
N HIS A 86 9.44 -13.08 1.53
CA HIS A 86 8.13 -13.10 2.20
C HIS A 86 7.63 -11.67 2.53
N SER A 87 8.53 -10.74 2.86
CA SER A 87 8.13 -9.35 3.08
C SER A 87 7.62 -8.69 1.79
N LEU A 88 8.19 -9.04 0.63
CA LEU A 88 7.71 -8.57 -0.67
C LEU A 88 6.37 -9.21 -1.05
N GLU A 89 6.18 -10.50 -0.77
CA GLU A 89 4.90 -11.20 -0.95
C GLU A 89 3.78 -10.54 -0.14
N MET A 90 4.03 -10.27 1.14
CA MET A 90 3.09 -9.58 2.01
C MET A 90 2.78 -8.17 1.52
N ALA A 91 3.80 -7.42 1.08
CA ALA A 91 3.60 -6.08 0.51
C ALA A 91 2.72 -6.13 -0.75
N ARG A 92 2.95 -7.09 -1.65
CA ARG A 92 2.16 -7.26 -2.86
C ARG A 92 0.72 -7.62 -2.52
N ALA A 93 0.50 -8.57 -1.61
CA ALA A 93 -0.84 -8.98 -1.19
C ALA A 93 -1.66 -7.80 -0.63
N VAL A 94 -1.01 -6.92 0.15
CA VAL A 94 -1.67 -5.70 0.64
C VAL A 94 -2.04 -4.77 -0.52
N VAL A 95 -1.13 -4.54 -1.47
CA VAL A 95 -1.41 -3.70 -2.65
C VAL A 95 -2.55 -4.28 -3.50
N ASP A 96 -2.53 -5.57 -3.78
CA ASP A 96 -3.57 -6.25 -4.54
C ASP A 96 -4.93 -6.15 -3.83
N SER A 97 -4.96 -6.32 -2.50
CA SER A 97 -6.19 -6.13 -1.71
C SER A 97 -6.77 -4.70 -1.79
N LEU A 98 -5.91 -3.68 -1.89
CA LEU A 98 -6.34 -2.29 -2.05
C LEU A 98 -6.91 -2.04 -3.45
N LEU A 99 -6.31 -2.64 -4.49
CA LEU A 99 -6.78 -2.56 -5.87
C LEU A 99 -8.14 -3.27 -6.02
N GLU A 100 -8.29 -4.47 -5.45
CA GLU A 100 -9.55 -5.21 -5.42
C GLU A 100 -10.65 -4.42 -4.69
N GLY A 101 -10.34 -3.84 -3.54
CA GLY A 101 -11.27 -2.99 -2.78
C GLY A 101 -11.73 -1.76 -3.55
N ALA A 102 -10.87 -1.20 -4.42
CA ALA A 102 -11.22 -0.08 -5.28
C ALA A 102 -12.16 -0.47 -6.44
N LEU A 103 -12.15 -1.73 -6.87
CA LEU A 103 -13.01 -2.27 -7.93
C LEU A 103 -14.42 -2.65 -7.46
N VAL A 104 -14.70 -2.59 -6.15
CA VAL A 104 -16.03 -2.85 -5.57
C VAL A 104 -16.72 -1.53 -5.18
N PRO A 105 -17.25 -0.72 -6.13
CA PRO A 105 -18.11 0.40 -5.80
C PRO A 105 -19.52 -0.13 -5.50
N GLY A 106 -19.87 -0.40 -4.23
CA GLY A 106 -21.25 -0.87 -3.99
C GLY A 106 -21.75 -1.17 -2.58
N GLN A 107 -20.95 -1.22 -1.53
CA GLN A 107 -21.48 -1.50 -0.18
C GLN A 107 -21.50 -0.23 0.69
N ARG A 108 -22.32 0.76 0.30
CA ARG A 108 -22.85 1.79 1.21
C ARG A 108 -24.37 1.64 1.26
N SER A 109 -24.83 0.96 2.31
CA SER A 109 -26.19 0.83 2.90
C SER A 109 -27.43 0.67 2.00
N PRO A 110 -28.29 -0.34 2.26
CA PRO A 110 -29.73 -0.16 2.12
C PRO A 110 -30.25 0.63 3.32
N VAL A 111 -30.75 1.84 3.06
CA VAL A 111 -31.68 2.54 3.95
C VAL A 111 -33.02 1.81 3.90
N ALA A 112 -33.52 1.39 5.07
CA ALA A 112 -34.93 1.28 5.39
C ALA A 112 -35.10 1.49 6.90
#